data_AF-J4TMX3-F1
#
_entry.id   AF-J4TMX3-F1
#
_cell.length_a   1.000
_cell.length_b   1.000
_cell.length_c   1.000
_cell.angle_alpha   90.00
_cell.angle_beta   90.00
_cell.angle_gamma   90.00
#
_symmetry.space_group_name_H-M   'P 1'
#
loop_
_entity.id
_entity.type
_entity.pdbx_description
1 polymer ?
#
loop_
_entity_poly.entity_id
_entity_poly.type
_entity_poly.pdbx_seq_one_letter_code
_entity_poly.pdbx_strand_id
1 'polypeptide(L)' 'MYYLKKYGVENIKAKIDYPLLKQTLDVSLETEDEAKIVEIISSIRMIIQDTKIPPCINSKICKKCAYFDLCMI' A
#
# COMPACT_ATOMS: atom_id res chain seq x y z
N MET A 1 -2.08 3.48 -11.27
CA MET A 1 -3.40 3.87 -11.84
C MET A 1 -3.92 5.15 -11.22
N TYR A 2 -4.10 5.23 -9.89
CA TYR A 2 -4.58 6.43 -9.19
C TYR A 2 -3.88 7.75 -9.58
N TYR A 3 -2.53 7.78 -9.58
CA TYR A 3 -1.79 8.97 -9.98
C TYR A 3 -1.94 9.30 -11.48
N LEU A 4 -1.96 8.30 -12.36
CA LEU A 4 -2.12 8.52 -13.81
C LEU A 4 -3.51 9.07 -14.16
N LYS A 5 -4.56 8.64 -13.45
CA LYS A 5 -5.90 9.23 -13.57
C LYS A 5 -5.90 10.71 -13.16
N LYS A 6 -5.16 11.09 -12.11
CA LYS A 6 -4.99 12.51 -11.73
C LYS A 6 -4.30 13.36 -12.80
N TYR A 7 -3.48 12.76 -13.66
CA TYR A 7 -2.84 13.43 -14.79
C TYR A 7 -3.73 13.48 -16.06
N GLY A 8 -5.00 13.06 -15.97
CA GLY A 8 -5.97 13.15 -17.07
C GLY A 8 -6.00 11.92 -17.99
N VAL A 9 -5.35 10.82 -17.61
CA VAL A 9 -5.42 9.57 -18.37
C VAL A 9 -6.57 8.72 -17.84
N GLU A 10 -7.69 8.72 -18.56
CA GLU A 10 -8.88 7.93 -18.26
C GLU A 10 -8.84 6.54 -18.94
N ASN A 11 -9.64 5.58 -18.46
CA ASN A 11 -9.72 4.20 -19.01
C ASN A 11 -8.44 3.34 -18.95
N ILE A 12 -7.64 3.48 -17.89
CA ILE A 12 -6.45 2.65 -17.70
C ILE A 12 -6.87 1.23 -17.28
N LYS A 13 -6.39 0.21 -17.99
CA LYS A 13 -6.41 -1.19 -17.56
C LYS A 13 -4.99 -1.60 -17.19
N ALA A 14 -4.79 -2.15 -16.02
CA ALA A 14 -3.49 -2.64 -15.58
C ALA A 14 -3.50 -4.16 -15.58
N LYS A 15 -2.35 -4.76 -15.86
CA LYS A 15 -2.13 -6.19 -15.72
C LYS A 15 -0.90 -6.41 -14.86
N ILE A 16 -1.02 -7.25 -13.86
CA ILE A 16 0.10 -7.72 -13.05
C ILE A 16 0.44 -9.11 -13.56
N ASP A 17 1.60 -9.25 -14.18
CA ASP A 17 2.11 -10.55 -14.61
C ASP A 17 3.10 -11.06 -13.55
N TYR A 18 2.89 -12.30 -13.11
CA TYR A 18 3.80 -13.04 -12.23
C TYR A 18 4.51 -14.10 -13.08
N PRO A 19 5.70 -13.80 -13.66
CA PRO A 19 6.34 -14.68 -14.66
C PRO A 19 6.67 -16.07 -14.09
N LEU A 20 7.11 -16.10 -12.83
CA LEU A 20 7.44 -17.33 -12.10
C LEU A 20 6.20 -18.21 -11.85
N LEU A 21 5.03 -17.60 -11.67
CA LEU A 21 3.76 -18.30 -11.42
C LEU A 21 2.95 -18.50 -12.71
N LYS A 22 3.39 -17.94 -13.85
CA LYS A 22 2.67 -17.89 -15.13
C LYS A 22 1.22 -17.41 -14.97
N GLN A 23 1.01 -16.44 -14.08
CA GLN A 23 -0.31 -15.88 -13.78
C GLN A 23 -0.34 -14.41 -14.17
N THR A 24 -1.37 -14.02 -14.92
CA THR A 24 -1.64 -12.63 -15.26
C THR A 24 -2.95 -12.23 -14.58
N LEU A 25 -2.90 -11.19 -13.75
CA LEU A 25 -4.06 -10.61 -13.09
C LEU A 25 -4.42 -9.30 -13.75
N ASP A 26 -5.65 -9.20 -14.24
CA ASP A 26 -6.24 -7.94 -14.67
C ASP A 26 -6.68 -7.13 -13.45
N VAL A 27 -6.20 -5.89 -13.36
CA VAL A 27 -6.51 -4.96 -12.27
C VAL A 27 -7.21 -3.74 -12.84
N SER A 28 -8.42 -3.48 -12.34
CA SER A 28 -9.19 -2.26 -12.58
C SER A 28 -9.17 -1.37 -11.35
N LEU A 29 -9.17 -0.06 -11.56
CA LEU A 29 -9.26 0.91 -10.48
C LEU A 29 -10.74 1.25 -10.26
N GLU A 30 -11.34 0.76 -9.18
CA GLU A 30 -12.71 1.13 -8.80
C GLU A 30 -12.72 2.37 -7.91
N THR A 31 -13.87 3.04 -7.82
CA THR A 31 -14.02 4.26 -7.00
C THR A 31 -13.75 4.01 -5.51
N GLU A 32 -14.08 2.80 -5.02
CA GLU A 32 -13.80 2.41 -3.64
C GLU A 32 -12.29 2.24 -3.38
N ASP A 33 -11.54 1.70 -4.35
CA ASP A 33 -10.09 1.60 -4.25
C ASP A 33 -9.44 2.98 -4.21
N GLU A 34 -9.96 3.95 -4.96
CA GLU A 34 -9.47 5.32 -4.90
C GLU A 34 -9.66 5.93 -3.51
N ALA A 35 -10.84 5.73 -2.89
CA ALA A 35 -11.11 6.19 -1.53
C ALA A 35 -10.14 5.55 -0.53
N LYS A 36 -9.97 4.22 -0.58
CA LYS A 36 -9.02 3.49 0.26
C LYS A 36 -7.59 4.01 0.10
N ILE A 37 -7.15 4.28 -1.14
CA ILE A 37 -5.81 4.84 -1.40
C ILE A 37 -5.66 6.21 -0.72
N VAL A 38 -6.67 7.09 -0.81
CA VAL A 38 -6.63 8.40 -0.13
C VAL A 38 -6.58 8.25 1.39
N GLU A 39 -7.37 7.35 1.95
CA GLU A 39 -7.38 7.07 3.40
C GLU A 39 -6.03 6.52 3.87
N ILE A 40 -5.43 5.58 3.13
CA ILE A 40 -4.12 5.02 3.45
C ILE A 40 -3.04 6.12 3.41
N ILE A 41 -3.03 6.96 2.37
CA ILE A 41 -2.07 8.07 2.27
C ILE A 41 -2.25 9.05 3.43
N SER A 42 -3.50 9.36 3.80
CA SER A 42 -3.80 10.24 4.92
C SER A 42 -3.35 9.64 6.25
N SER A 43 -3.57 8.33 6.43
CA SER A 43 -3.13 7.58 7.61
C SER A 43 -1.60 7.57 7.73
N ILE A 44 -0.88 7.36 6.63
CA ILE A 44 0.59 7.44 6.60
C ILE A 44 1.06 8.83 7.03
N ARG A 45 0.43 9.89 6.52
CA ARG A 45 0.78 11.28 6.92
C ARG A 45 0.52 11.52 8.40
N MET A 46 -0.60 11.01 8.94
CA MET A 46 -0.88 11.11 10.37
C MET A 46 0.19 10.40 11.20
N ILE A 47 0.62 9.20 10.81
CA ILE A 47 1.68 8.46 11.52
C ILE A 47 3.01 9.23 11.49
N ILE A 48 3.35 9.89 10.39
CA ILE A 48 4.59 10.68 10.27
C ILE A 48 4.52 11.96 11.11
N GLN A 49 3.34 12.59 11.19
CA GLN A 49 3.12 13.80 11.99
C GLN A 49 2.93 13.50 13.47
N ASP A 50 2.58 12.26 13.81
CA ASP A 50 2.44 11.84 15.19
C ASP A 50 3.79 11.91 15.90
N THR A 51 3.77 12.48 17.09
CA THR A 51 4.99 12.64 17.90
C THR A 51 5.40 11.32 18.55
N LYS A 52 4.50 10.33 18.58
CA LYS A 52 4.73 9.01 19.16
C LYS A 52 4.83 7.97 18.05
N ILE A 53 5.88 7.17 18.14
CA ILE A 53 6.04 5.98 17.31
C ILE A 53 4.87 5.03 17.61
N PRO A 54 4.19 4.50 16.57
CA PRO A 54 3.08 3.58 16.77
C PRO A 54 3.51 2.35 17.59
N PRO A 55 2.60 1.79 18.41
CA PRO A 55 2.92 0.67 19.28
C PRO A 55 3.36 -0.55 18.46
N CYS A 56 4.34 -1.29 18.98
CA CYS A 56 4.87 -2.44 18.28
C CYS A 56 3.80 -3.55 18.21
N ILE A 57 3.47 -3.98 16.99
CA ILE A 57 2.32 -4.84 16.68
C ILE A 57 2.52 -6.29 17.19
N ASN A 58 3.78 -6.69 17.41
CA ASN A 58 4.21 -8.02 17.87
C ASN A 58 3.43 -9.21 17.24
N SER A 59 3.33 -9.21 15.91
CA SER A 59 2.62 -10.24 15.15
C SER A 59 3.59 -11.22 14.49
N LYS A 60 3.07 -12.35 13.96
CA LYS A 60 3.87 -13.38 13.27
C LYS A 60 4.68 -12.82 12.11
N ILE A 61 4.22 -11.73 11.49
CA ILE A 61 4.93 -11.02 10.41
C ILE A 61 6.20 -10.31 10.89
N CYS A 62 6.27 -9.91 12.17
CA CYS A 62 7.39 -9.14 12.71
C CYS A 62 8.71 -9.93 12.60
N LYS A 63 8.67 -11.27 12.74
CA LYS A 63 9.85 -12.13 12.58
C LYS A 63 10.50 -12.10 11.19
N LYS A 64 9.77 -11.66 10.17
CA LYS A 64 10.26 -11.51 8.79
C LYS A 64 10.37 -10.04 8.38
N CYS A 65 10.05 -9.11 9.28
CA CYS A 65 10.07 -7.69 8.99
C CYS A 65 11.50 -7.16 9.09
N ALA A 66 11.93 -6.37 8.09
CA ALA A 66 13.25 -5.75 8.08
C ALA A 66 13.48 -4.76 9.24
N TYR A 67 12.41 -4.28 9.87
CA TYR A 67 12.44 -3.32 10.98
C TYR A 67 12.27 -3.98 12.36
N PHE A 68 12.38 -5.31 12.45
CA PHE A 68 12.19 -6.04 13.71
C PHE A 68 13.11 -5.52 14.82
N ASP A 69 14.41 -5.42 14.53
CA ASP A 69 15.42 -4.96 15.48
C ASP A 69 15.23 -3.49 15.90
N LEU A 70 14.56 -2.67 15.08
CA LEU A 70 14.29 -1.26 15.38
C LEU A 70 12.98 -1.06 16.15
N CYS A 71 11.97 -1.91 15.96
CA CYS A 71 10.67 -1.81 16.64
C CYS A 71 10.67 -2.44 18.04
N MET A 72 11.55 -3.40 18.30
CA MET A 72 11.55 -4.22 19.53
C MET A 72 12.57 -3.75 20.59
N ILE A 73 13.07 -2.51 20.48
CA ILE A 73 13.99 -1.87 21.45
C ILE A 73 13.23 -1.33 22.66
#